data_AF-A0A401ZYM6-F1
#
_entry.id   AF-A0A401ZYM6-F1
#
_cell.length_a   1.000
_cell.length_b   1.000
_cell.length_c   1.000
_cell.angle_alpha   90.00
_cell.angle_beta   90.00
_cell.angle_gamma   90.00
#
_symmetry.space_group_name_H-M   'P 1'
#
loop_
_entity.id
_entity.type
_entity.pdbx_description
1 polymer ?
#
loop_
_entity_poly.entity_id
_entity_poly.type
_entity_poly.pdbx_seq_one_letter_code
_entity_poly.pdbx_strand_id
1 'polypeptide(L)' 'MRTYLHLLEQGTQSAAQQKELFQTHARELEREIEQLQIRKQYLEEKVAYWDALERGDTEAAQHITEEIHRIAAKLL' A
#
# COMPACT_ATOMS: atom_id res chain seq x y z
N MET A 1 -0.83 -4.92 -20.25
CA MET A 1 -0.66 -6.18 -21.03
C MET A 1 -0.82 -6.01 -22.54
N ARG A 2 -1.90 -5.40 -23.05
CA ARG A 2 -2.12 -5.28 -24.51
C ARG A 2 -1.02 -4.50 -25.25
N THR A 3 -0.53 -3.41 -24.65
CA THR A 3 0.62 -2.62 -25.15
C THR A 3 1.93 -3.40 -25.14
N TYR A 4 2.16 -4.22 -24.10
CA TYR A 4 3.36 -5.07 -24.02
C TYR A 4 3.41 -6.08 -25.17
N LEU A 5 2.29 -6.75 -25.48
CA LEU A 5 2.22 -7.73 -26.56
C LEU A 5 2.51 -7.10 -27.93
N HIS A 6 1.99 -5.90 -28.20
CA HIS A 6 2.28 -5.16 -29.42
C HIS A 6 3.78 -4.79 -29.53
N LEU A 7 4.40 -4.34 -28.43
CA LEU A 7 5.83 -3.99 -28.45
C LEU A 7 6.71 -5.24 -28.60
N LEU A 8 6.28 -6.38 -28.06
CA LEU A 8 6.99 -7.65 -28.18
C LEU A 8 7.11 -8.10 -29.66
N GLU A 9 6.06 -7.91 -30.45
CA GLU A 9 6.04 -8.21 -31.89
C GLU A 9 7.04 -7.37 -32.70
N GLN A 10 7.46 -6.21 -32.18
CA GLN A 10 8.42 -5.30 -32.81
C GLN A 10 9.89 -5.57 -32.40
N GLY A 11 10.14 -6.54 -31.51
CA GLY A 11 11.48 -6.98 -31.14
C GLY A 11 12.37 -5.89 -30.55
N THR A 12 13.67 -5.90 -30.86
CA THR A 12 14.66 -4.97 -30.30
C THR A 12 14.41 -3.50 -30.65
N GLN A 13 13.64 -3.22 -31.71
CA GLN A 13 13.28 -1.86 -32.11
C GLN A 13 12.38 -1.15 -31.08
N SER A 14 11.68 -1.92 -30.23
CA SER A 14 10.81 -1.38 -29.16
C SER A 14 11.43 -1.45 -27.77
N ALA A 15 12.71 -1.85 -27.62
CA ALA A 15 13.33 -2.10 -26.32
C ALA A 15 13.26 -0.90 -25.36
N ALA A 16 13.42 0.33 -25.88
CA ALA A 16 13.28 1.55 -25.09
C ALA A 16 11.84 1.75 -24.58
N GLN A 17 10.85 1.48 -25.42
CA GLN A 17 9.43 1.60 -25.08
C GLN A 17 8.99 0.52 -24.09
N GLN A 18 9.51 -0.71 -24.20
CA GLN A 18 9.28 -1.76 -23.22
C GLN A 18 9.89 -1.42 -21.86
N LYS A 19 11.12 -0.90 -21.83
CA LYS A 19 11.77 -0.43 -20.59
C LYS A 19 10.93 0.68 -19.93
N GLU A 20 10.49 1.67 -20.69
CA GLU A 20 9.66 2.76 -20.19
C GLU A 20 8.30 2.28 -19.64
N LEU A 21 7.66 1.33 -20.35
CA LEU A 21 6.41 0.70 -19.91
C LEU A 21 6.59 0.03 -18.54
N PHE A 22 7.63 -0.80 -18.38
CA PHE A 22 7.87 -1.49 -17.11
C PHE A 22 8.29 -0.53 -16.00
N GLN A 23 9.07 0.52 -16.29
CA GLN A 23 9.41 1.54 -15.31
C GLN A 23 8.17 2.30 -14.82
N THR A 24 7.22 2.56 -15.71
CA THR A 24 5.94 3.19 -15.33
C THR A 24 5.12 2.26 -14.43
N HIS A 25 4.97 1.00 -14.81
CA HIS A 25 4.27 0.02 -13.98
C HIS A 25 4.94 -0.22 -12.63
N ALA A 26 6.28 -0.23 -12.57
CA ALA A 26 7.01 -0.34 -11.31
C ALA A 26 6.70 0.84 -10.38
N ARG A 27 6.68 2.07 -10.91
CA ARG A 27 6.32 3.27 -10.14
C ARG A 27 4.86 3.27 -9.68
N GLU A 28 3.95 2.75 -10.49
CA GLU A 28 2.54 2.58 -10.11
C GLU A 28 2.41 1.56 -8.98
N LEU A 29 3.08 0.41 -9.11
CA LEU A 29 3.08 -0.64 -8.11
C LEU A 29 3.69 -0.17 -6.77
N GLU A 30 4.75 0.63 -6.81
CA GLU A 30 5.33 1.23 -5.59
C GLU A 30 4.29 2.03 -4.80
N ARG A 31 3.48 2.86 -5.49
CA ARG A 31 2.40 3.64 -4.85
C ARG A 31 1.31 2.74 -4.26
N GLU A 32 0.95 1.66 -4.96
CA GLU A 32 0.00 0.68 -4.44
C GLU A 32 0.54 -0.01 -3.18
N ILE A 33 1.83 -0.38 -3.18
CA ILE A 33 2.50 -0.97 -2.02
C ILE A 33 2.50 0.01 -0.84
N GLU A 34 2.84 1.28 -1.06
CA GLU A 34 2.79 2.32 -0.01
C GLU A 34 1.39 2.42 0.61
N GLN A 35 0.33 2.43 -0.21
CA GLN A 35 -1.05 2.43 0.29
C GLN A 35 -1.40 1.16 1.06
N LEU A 36 -0.96 0.00 0.58
CA LEU A 36 -1.18 -1.29 1.27
C LEU A 36 -0.45 -1.34 2.61
N GLN A 37 0.74 -0.74 2.72
CA GLN A 37 1.47 -0.64 3.98
C GLN A 37 0.73 0.21 5.01
N ILE A 38 0.14 1.34 4.60
CA ILE A 38 -0.69 2.18 5.48
C ILE A 38 -1.92 1.39 5.96
N ARG A 39 -2.59 0.67 5.05
CA ARG A 39 -3.74 -0.20 5.40
C ARG A 39 -3.35 -1.32 6.36
N LYS A 40 -2.19 -1.94 6.15
CA LYS A 40 -1.64 -2.96 7.07
C LYS A 40 -1.44 -2.35 8.46
N GLN A 41 -0.79 -1.19 8.56
CA GLN A 41 -0.57 -0.52 9.83
C GLN A 41 -1.89 -0.21 10.55
N TYR A 42 -2.90 0.28 9.83
CA TYR A 42 -4.23 0.52 10.38
C TYR A 42 -4.85 -0.75 10.99
N LEU A 43 -4.73 -1.89 10.32
CA LEU A 43 -5.24 -3.17 10.82
C LEU A 43 -4.48 -3.66 12.05
N GLU A 44 -3.16 -3.48 12.08
CA GLU A 44 -2.32 -3.84 13.22
C GLU A 44 -2.70 -3.03 14.46
N GLU A 45 -2.92 -1.72 14.32
CA GLU A 45 -3.40 -0.88 15.43
C GLU A 45 -4.81 -1.26 15.89
N LYS A 46 -5.69 -1.66 14.95
CA LYS A 46 -7.01 -2.18 15.33
C LYS A 46 -6.93 -3.45 16.15
N VAL A 47 -6.03 -4.36 15.80
CA VAL A 47 -5.78 -5.57 16.62
C VAL A 47 -5.27 -5.17 18.00
N ALA A 48 -4.29 -4.25 18.09
CA ALA A 48 -3.76 -3.78 19.36
C ALA A 48 -4.82 -3.10 20.25
N TYR A 49 -5.74 -2.35 19.65
CA TYR A 49 -6.87 -1.75 20.36
C TYR A 49 -7.78 -2.80 20.98
N TRP A 50 -8.15 -3.83 20.22
CA TRP A 50 -9.01 -4.90 20.72
C TRP A 50 -8.31 -5.74 21.81
N ASP A 51 -7.01 -5.99 21.66
CA ASP A 51 -6.19 -6.61 22.70
C ASP A 51 -6.17 -5.78 24.00
N ALA A 52 -6.03 -4.44 23.88
CA ALA A 52 -6.09 -3.53 25.02
C ALA A 52 -7.45 -3.57 25.74
N LEU A 53 -8.55 -3.65 24.97
CA LEU A 53 -9.87 -3.82 25.55
C LEU A 53 -10.06 -5.18 26.22
N GLU A 54 -9.56 -6.25 25.60
CA GLU A 54 -9.66 -7.62 26.15
C GLU A 54 -8.94 -7.72 27.51
N ARG A 55 -7.77 -7.10 27.65
CA ARG A 55 -7.02 -7.05 28.92
C ARG A 55 -7.50 -5.99 29.90
N GLY A 56 -8.55 -5.22 29.55
CA GLY A 56 -9.13 -4.16 30.39
C GLY A 56 -8.28 -2.89 30.52
N ASP A 57 -7.27 -2.70 29.66
CA ASP A 57 -6.37 -1.55 29.67
C ASP A 57 -6.96 -0.40 28.85
N THR A 58 -7.79 0.39 29.52
CA THR A 58 -8.51 1.49 28.88
C THR A 58 -7.61 2.67 28.50
N GLU A 59 -6.49 2.86 29.20
CA GLU A 59 -5.52 3.92 28.88
C GLU A 59 -4.82 3.61 27.56
N ALA A 60 -4.32 2.38 27.40
CA ALA A 60 -3.73 1.96 26.13
C ALA A 60 -4.75 2.00 24.98
N ALA A 61 -6.00 1.60 25.21
CA ALA A 61 -7.05 1.68 24.19
C ALA A 61 -7.30 3.13 23.72
N GLN A 62 -7.25 4.11 24.63
CA GLN A 62 -7.35 5.53 24.28
C GLN A 62 -6.16 5.99 23.44
N HIS A 63 -4.94 5.69 23.86
CA HIS A 63 -3.74 6.06 23.11
C HIS A 63 -3.73 5.45 21.68
N ILE A 64 -4.07 4.16 21.56
CA ILE A 64 -4.14 3.48 20.26
C ILE A 64 -5.23 4.10 19.36
N THR A 65 -6.33 4.57 19.95
CA THR A 65 -7.39 5.26 19.20
C THR A 65 -6.87 6.53 18.54
N GLU A 66 -5.99 7.30 19.19
CA GLU A 66 -5.35 8.48 18.60
C GLU A 66 -4.44 8.11 17.41
N GLU A 67 -3.66 7.03 17.55
CA GLU A 67 -2.81 6.53 16.45
C GLU A 67 -3.63 6.02 15.26
N ILE A 68 -4.73 5.30 15.52
CA ILE A 68 -5.67 4.87 14.48
C ILE A 68 -6.21 6.07 13.70
N HIS A 69 -6.61 7.15 14.37
CA HIS A 69 -7.09 8.36 13.68
C HIS A 69 -6.00 8.99 12.80
N ARG A 70 -4.76 9.04 13.30
CA ARG A 70 -3.62 9.57 12.52
C ARG A 70 -3.35 8.75 11.27
N ILE A 71 -3.45 7.43 11.35
CA ILE A 71 -3.25 6.54 10.19
C ILE A 71 -4.44 6.61 9.24
N ALA A 72 -5.67 6.63 9.76
CA ALA A 72 -6.88 6.73 8.96
C ALA A 72 -6.92 8.02 8.11
N ALA A 73 -6.38 9.13 8.63
CA ALA A 73 -6.23 10.37 7.87
C ALA A 73 -5.33 10.23 6.63
N LYS A 74 -4.43 9.23 6.58
CA LYS A 74 -3.56 8.92 5.43
C LYS A 74 -4.23 7.99 4.40
N LEU A 75 -5.42 7.48 4.71
CA LEU A 75 -6.20 6.60 3.82
C LEU A 75 -7.23 7.37 2.97
N LEU A 76 -7.48 8.65 3.27
CA LEU A 76 -8.40 9.56 2.57
C LEU A 76 -7.68 10.33 1.46
#